data_AF-A0A6L7LCJ1-F1
#
_entry.id   AF-A0A6L7LCJ1-F1
#
_cell.length_a   1.000
_cell.length_b   1.000
_cell.length_c   1.000
_cell.angle_alpha   90.00
_cell.angle_beta   90.00
_cell.angle_gamma   90.00
#
_symmetry.space_group_name_H-M   'P 1'
#
loop_
_entity.id
_entity.type
_entity.pdbx_description
1 polymer ?
#
loop_
_entity_poly.entity_id
_entity_poly.type
_entity_poly.pdbx_seq_one_letter_code
_entity_poly.pdbx_strand_id
1 'polypeptide(L)'
;VVLHIEGDPVSSFRLLRAIKNRFGSTNEVGVFEMTEQGMRDVPDPSAHMLALHVSGSVGSVIVPSVEGSRAVLVEVQALTNPSLLPTPRRVASGVDYNRMLLICAVLTRRAGISLASQDVIVNATGGMRVSDPAADLGIALAIVSSVRNAPLGHRLAAVGEMGLSGEVRSVSQLQRRVQEAAMLGIETCIVPRTRGADFDSPLDGDTDVAPVTTLREAIGLGIRKSDPQGVPV
;
A
#
# COMPACT_ATOMS: atom_id res chain seq x y z
N VAL A 1 3.05 -29.68 14.32
CA VAL A 1 2.77 -28.44 13.57
C VAL A 1 2.42 -27.39 14.60
N VAL A 2 2.92 -26.17 14.47
CA VAL A 2 2.57 -25.02 15.31
C VAL A 2 1.78 -24.07 14.43
N LEU A 3 0.53 -23.84 14.79
CA LEU A 3 -0.39 -22.93 14.10
C LEU A 3 -0.65 -21.71 14.98
N HIS A 4 -0.82 -20.57 14.33
CA HIS A 4 -1.11 -19.30 14.99
C HIS A 4 -2.23 -18.60 14.24
N ILE A 5 -3.24 -18.12 14.97
CA ILE A 5 -4.35 -17.37 14.40
C ILE A 5 -4.18 -15.88 14.72
N GLU A 6 -4.20 -15.06 13.69
CA GLU A 6 -3.89 -13.64 13.75
C GLU A 6 -5.07 -12.83 13.23
N GLY A 7 -5.43 -11.75 13.91
CA GLY A 7 -6.43 -10.80 13.46
C GLY A 7 -6.00 -9.38 13.76
N ASP A 8 -6.42 -8.43 12.92
CA ASP A 8 -6.41 -7.02 13.31
C ASP A 8 -7.69 -6.75 14.12
N PRO A 9 -7.64 -5.97 15.22
CA PRO A 9 -8.84 -5.57 15.97
C PRO A 9 -9.96 -4.97 15.11
N VAL A 10 -9.61 -4.30 14.02
CA VAL A 10 -10.55 -3.58 13.14
C VAL A 10 -11.01 -4.45 11.96
N SER A 11 -10.35 -5.59 11.73
CA SER A 11 -10.71 -6.53 10.68
C SER A 11 -11.55 -7.69 11.22
N SER A 12 -12.62 -8.05 10.50
CA SER A 12 -13.34 -9.31 10.75
C SER A 12 -12.50 -10.54 10.36
N PHE A 13 -11.40 -10.36 9.62
CA PHE A 13 -10.57 -11.45 9.14
C PHE A 13 -9.62 -11.99 10.20
N ARG A 14 -9.39 -13.31 10.11
CA ARG A 14 -8.45 -14.08 10.91
C ARG A 14 -7.58 -14.90 9.97
N LEU A 15 -6.27 -14.71 10.06
CA LEU A 15 -5.26 -15.43 9.29
C LEU A 15 -4.70 -16.54 10.16
N LEU A 16 -4.88 -17.79 9.74
CA LEU A 16 -4.28 -18.96 10.37
C LEU A 16 -2.98 -19.29 9.64
N ARG A 17 -1.84 -19.15 10.31
CA ARG A 17 -0.52 -19.43 9.73
C ARG A 17 0.18 -20.58 10.43
N ALA A 18 0.97 -21.34 9.67
CA ALA A 18 1.83 -22.37 10.22
C ALA A 18 3.24 -21.83 10.54
N ILE A 19 3.51 -21.51 11.82
CA ILE A 19 4.84 -21.04 12.24
C ILE A 19 5.90 -22.14 12.14
N LYS A 20 5.53 -23.39 12.43
CA LYS A 20 6.41 -24.56 12.26
C LYS A 20 5.61 -25.74 11.71
N ASN A 21 5.94 -26.16 10.50
CA ASN A 21 5.34 -27.33 9.89
C ASN A 21 6.43 -28.35 9.57
N ARG A 22 6.32 -29.55 10.16
CA ARG A 22 7.25 -30.67 9.91
C ARG A 22 6.72 -31.67 8.89
N PHE A 23 5.53 -31.39 8.36
CA PHE A 23 4.78 -32.26 7.45
C PHE A 23 4.33 -31.52 6.19
N GLY A 24 4.80 -30.30 5.97
CA GLY A 24 4.37 -29.42 4.88
C GLY A 24 5.01 -28.03 4.97
N SER A 25 4.53 -27.09 4.15
CA SER A 25 5.04 -25.72 4.12
C SER A 25 4.65 -24.93 5.38
N THR A 26 5.47 -23.95 5.74
CA THR A 26 5.15 -22.92 6.75
C THR A 26 4.50 -21.68 6.14
N ASN A 27 4.50 -21.56 4.82
CA ASN A 27 3.95 -20.40 4.11
C ASN A 27 2.45 -20.53 3.81
N GLU A 28 1.83 -21.64 4.20
CA GLU A 28 0.39 -21.84 4.04
C GLU A 28 -0.38 -20.96 5.04
N VAL A 29 -1.36 -20.24 4.51
CA VAL A 29 -2.24 -19.37 5.28
C VAL A 29 -3.69 -19.71 4.96
N GLY A 30 -4.45 -20.02 6.00
CA GLY A 30 -5.91 -20.07 5.92
C GLY A 30 -6.49 -18.71 6.26
N VAL A 31 -7.32 -18.16 5.38
CA VAL A 31 -8.04 -16.91 5.65
C VAL A 31 -9.46 -17.25 6.09
N PHE A 32 -9.88 -16.69 7.22
CA PHE A 32 -11.19 -16.90 7.81
C PHE A 32 -11.84 -15.57 8.13
N GLU A 33 -13.16 -15.50 8.05
CA GLU A 33 -13.96 -14.36 8.51
C GLU A 33 -14.73 -14.75 9.77
N MET A 34 -14.67 -13.90 10.79
CA MET A 34 -15.48 -14.08 12.00
C MET A 34 -16.88 -13.51 11.77
N THR A 35 -17.87 -14.41 11.64
CA THR A 35 -19.28 -14.07 11.47
C THR A 35 -20.07 -14.31 12.76
N GLU A 36 -21.34 -13.92 12.79
CA GLU A 36 -22.24 -14.24 13.91
C GLU A 36 -22.38 -15.74 14.18
N GLN A 37 -22.18 -16.58 13.16
CA GLN A 37 -22.25 -18.03 13.25
C GLN A 37 -20.89 -18.70 13.55
N GLY A 38 -19.82 -17.91 13.65
CA GLY A 38 -18.45 -18.39 13.89
C GLY A 38 -17.49 -18.10 12.72
N MET A 39 -16.34 -18.78 12.73
CA MET A 39 -15.32 -18.62 11.69
C MET A 39 -15.72 -19.35 10.41
N ARG A 40 -15.82 -18.60 9.31
CA ARG A 40 -16.08 -19.13 7.97
C ARG A 40 -14.80 -19.06 7.14
N ASP A 41 -14.52 -20.09 6.35
CA ASP A 41 -13.42 -20.10 5.40
C ASP A 41 -13.65 -19.06 4.30
N VAL A 42 -12.60 -18.33 3.95
CA VAL A 42 -12.59 -17.37 2.85
C VAL A 42 -11.77 -17.99 1.72
N PRO A 43 -12.41 -18.65 0.74
CA PRO A 43 -11.69 -19.39 -0.31
C PRO A 43 -10.93 -18.48 -1.27
N ASP A 44 -11.37 -17.22 -1.41
CA ASP A 44 -10.66 -16.20 -2.19
C ASP A 44 -10.51 -14.91 -1.36
N PRO A 45 -9.37 -14.73 -0.66
CA PRO A 45 -9.06 -13.51 0.08
C PRO A 45 -9.08 -12.25 -0.81
N SER A 46 -8.75 -12.42 -2.10
CA SER A 46 -8.65 -11.32 -3.07
C SER A 46 -10.03 -10.76 -3.45
N ALA A 47 -11.07 -11.60 -3.51
CA ALA A 47 -12.44 -11.18 -3.79
C ALA A 47 -13.05 -10.31 -2.68
N HIS A 48 -12.64 -10.51 -1.43
CA HIS A 48 -13.09 -9.67 -0.31
C HIS A 48 -12.28 -8.39 -0.16
N MET A 49 -10.97 -8.39 -0.47
CA MET A 49 -10.20 -7.14 -0.62
C MET A 49 -10.81 -6.26 -1.72
N LEU A 50 -11.24 -6.86 -2.84
CA LEU A 50 -12.02 -6.16 -3.89
C LEU A 50 -13.35 -5.59 -3.40
N ALA A 51 -14.02 -6.24 -2.44
CA ALA A 51 -15.26 -5.71 -1.89
C ALA A 51 -15.04 -4.45 -1.03
N LEU A 52 -13.84 -4.29 -0.45
CA LEU A 52 -13.44 -3.11 0.31
C LEU A 52 -12.83 -2.02 -0.58
N HIS A 53 -12.15 -2.41 -1.67
CA HIS A 53 -11.52 -1.50 -2.62
C HIS A 53 -12.45 -1.25 -3.81
N VAL A 54 -13.13 -0.09 -3.85
CA VAL A 54 -13.91 0.32 -5.03
C VAL A 54 -12.96 0.40 -6.22
N SER A 55 -13.10 -0.52 -7.18
CA SER A 55 -12.27 -0.56 -8.38
C SER A 55 -12.23 0.82 -9.06
N GLY A 56 -11.02 1.34 -9.30
CA GLY A 56 -10.83 2.67 -9.89
C GLY A 56 -10.94 3.84 -8.91
N SER A 57 -10.83 3.59 -7.60
CA SER A 57 -10.74 4.66 -6.60
C SER A 57 -9.52 5.56 -6.87
N VAL A 58 -9.80 6.86 -6.94
CA VAL A 58 -8.78 7.90 -7.08
C VAL A 58 -8.26 8.25 -5.70
N GLY A 59 -6.94 8.36 -5.58
CA GLY A 59 -6.30 8.77 -4.34
C GLY A 59 -6.18 7.68 -3.29
N SER A 60 -6.37 6.40 -3.64
CA SER A 60 -6.19 5.29 -2.69
C SER A 60 -5.07 4.34 -3.12
N VAL A 61 -4.33 3.80 -2.16
CA VAL A 61 -3.28 2.79 -2.38
C VAL A 61 -3.16 1.86 -1.18
N ILE A 62 -2.73 0.62 -1.43
CA ILE A 62 -2.39 -0.32 -0.37
C ILE A 62 -0.91 -0.19 0.00
N VAL A 63 -0.62 -0.12 1.31
CA VAL A 63 0.72 -0.07 1.87
C VAL A 63 0.92 -1.24 2.82
N PRO A 64 1.80 -2.19 2.48
CA PRO A 64 2.30 -3.20 3.41
C PRO A 64 3.20 -2.55 4.48
N SER A 65 2.67 -2.32 5.67
CA SER A 65 3.39 -1.78 6.84
C SER A 65 3.84 -2.91 7.77
N VAL A 66 4.97 -2.77 8.47
CA VAL A 66 5.44 -3.77 9.44
C VAL A 66 5.35 -3.21 10.85
N GLU A 67 4.68 -3.96 11.73
CA GLU A 67 4.64 -3.70 13.17
C GLU A 67 5.34 -4.85 13.90
N GLY A 68 6.57 -4.60 14.37
CA GLY A 68 7.44 -5.61 14.96
C GLY A 68 7.82 -6.71 13.94
N SER A 69 7.17 -7.87 14.06
CA SER A 69 7.40 -9.02 13.16
C SER A 69 6.23 -9.28 12.20
N ARG A 70 5.13 -8.53 12.30
CA ARG A 70 3.92 -8.72 11.50
C ARG A 70 3.87 -7.69 10.37
N ALA A 71 3.65 -8.16 9.13
CA ALA A 71 3.24 -7.28 8.04
C ALA A 71 1.71 -7.14 8.05
N VAL A 72 1.21 -5.92 7.89
CA VAL A 72 -0.22 -5.61 7.79
C VAL A 72 -0.42 -4.69 6.60
N LEU A 73 -1.43 -5.00 5.78
CA LEU A 73 -1.82 -4.13 4.67
C LEU A 73 -2.70 -3.01 5.19
N VAL A 74 -2.30 -1.77 4.91
CA VAL A 74 -3.04 -0.57 5.29
C VAL A 74 -3.43 0.18 4.03
N GLU A 75 -4.71 0.52 3.90
CA GLU A 75 -5.14 1.43 2.85
C GLU A 75 -4.82 2.87 3.26
N VAL A 76 -4.05 3.56 2.42
CA VAL A 76 -3.76 4.98 2.53
C VAL A 76 -4.55 5.73 1.48
N GLN A 77 -5.36 6.66 1.94
CA GLN A 77 -6.19 7.53 1.11
C GLN A 77 -5.65 8.96 1.14
N ALA A 78 -5.73 9.64 0.01
CA ALA A 78 -5.41 11.03 -0.14
C ALA A 78 -6.52 11.74 -0.90
N LEU A 79 -6.82 12.97 -0.49
CA LEU A 79 -7.72 13.87 -1.16
C LEU A 79 -7.04 15.23 -1.30
N THR A 80 -7.03 15.72 -2.53
CA THR A 80 -6.47 17.01 -2.91
C THR A 80 -7.55 17.86 -3.55
N ASN A 81 -7.63 19.12 -3.15
CA ASN A 81 -8.62 20.06 -3.69
C ASN A 81 -7.99 21.45 -3.86
N PRO A 82 -8.32 22.20 -4.92
CA PRO A 82 -7.90 23.59 -5.02
C PRO A 82 -8.31 24.38 -3.78
N SER A 83 -7.35 25.03 -3.14
CA SER A 83 -7.59 25.79 -1.93
C SER A 83 -8.10 27.19 -2.26
N LEU A 84 -9.09 27.65 -1.48
CA LEU A 84 -9.54 29.04 -1.49
C LEU A 84 -8.82 29.88 -0.42
N LEU A 85 -7.97 29.25 0.40
CA LEU A 85 -7.26 29.91 1.49
C LEU A 85 -5.88 30.40 1.02
N PRO A 86 -5.35 31.50 1.60
CA PRO A 86 -3.97 31.94 1.34
C PRO A 86 -2.92 30.88 1.69
N THR A 87 -3.19 30.07 2.72
CA THR A 87 -2.38 28.91 3.11
C THR A 87 -3.24 27.66 2.98
N PRO A 88 -2.96 26.75 2.04
CA PRO A 88 -3.74 25.53 1.89
C PRO A 88 -3.70 24.63 3.11
N ARG A 89 -4.80 23.94 3.36
CA ARG A 89 -4.94 23.01 4.47
C ARG A 89 -4.10 21.77 4.23
N ARG A 90 -3.43 21.32 5.28
CA ARG A 90 -2.70 20.05 5.32
C ARG A 90 -3.25 19.27 6.49
N VAL A 91 -3.77 18.08 6.24
CA VAL A 91 -4.40 17.24 7.26
C VAL A 91 -3.86 15.83 7.13
N ALA A 92 -3.38 15.28 8.24
CA ALA A 92 -2.92 13.90 8.34
C ALA A 92 -3.70 13.19 9.44
N SER A 93 -4.29 12.04 9.12
CA SER A 93 -4.98 11.16 10.05
C SER A 93 -4.39 9.75 9.91
N GLY A 94 -3.91 9.17 11.01
CA GLY A 94 -3.27 7.85 10.96
C GLY A 94 -1.91 7.80 10.23
N VAL A 95 -1.36 8.93 9.80
CA VAL A 95 0.03 9.05 9.29
C VAL A 95 0.75 10.21 9.98
N ASP A 96 2.09 10.20 9.96
CA ASP A 96 2.86 11.31 10.51
C ASP A 96 2.71 12.58 9.66
N TYR A 97 2.31 13.68 10.30
CA TYR A 97 2.06 14.96 9.64
C TYR A 97 3.32 15.56 9.01
N ASN A 98 4.46 15.53 9.71
CA ASN A 98 5.70 16.10 9.20
C ASN A 98 6.23 15.32 8.00
N ARG A 99 6.07 13.99 8.03
CA ARG A 99 6.42 13.12 6.92
C ARG A 99 5.56 13.39 5.69
N MET A 100 4.25 13.57 5.88
CA MET A 100 3.36 14.01 4.79
C MET A 100 3.84 15.34 4.17
N LEU A 101 4.25 16.32 5.00
CA LEU A 101 4.78 17.59 4.49
C LEU A 101 6.07 17.42 3.67
N LEU A 102 7.00 16.58 4.14
CA LEU A 102 8.23 16.26 3.41
C LEU A 102 7.92 15.59 2.07
N ILE A 103 7.03 14.60 2.05
CA ILE A 103 6.59 13.92 0.83
C ILE A 103 5.99 14.93 -0.16
N CYS A 104 5.14 15.86 0.31
CA CYS A 104 4.59 16.93 -0.53
C CYS A 104 5.68 17.83 -1.13
N ALA A 105 6.71 18.17 -0.35
CA ALA A 105 7.83 18.98 -0.82
C ALA A 105 8.66 18.23 -1.88
N VAL A 106 8.92 16.93 -1.68
CA VAL A 106 9.65 16.09 -2.64
C VAL A 106 8.82 15.90 -3.92
N LEU A 107 7.53 15.63 -3.83
CA LEU A 107 6.63 15.57 -4.98
C LEU A 107 6.67 16.85 -5.81
N THR A 108 6.63 18.01 -5.15
CA THR A 108 6.69 19.31 -5.81
C THR A 108 8.04 19.53 -6.49
N ARG A 109 9.15 19.36 -5.75
CA ARG A 109 10.48 19.73 -6.24
C ARG A 109 11.09 18.70 -7.17
N ARG A 110 10.84 17.41 -6.95
CA ARG A 110 11.48 16.30 -7.67
C ARG A 110 10.60 15.70 -8.73
N ALA A 111 9.27 15.67 -8.57
CA ALA A 111 8.34 15.13 -9.56
C ALA A 111 7.53 16.20 -10.33
N GLY A 112 7.66 17.48 -9.97
CA GLY A 112 6.98 18.58 -10.67
C GLY A 112 5.48 18.63 -10.42
N ILE A 113 5.01 18.04 -9.31
CA ILE A 113 3.59 18.00 -8.96
C ILE A 113 3.19 19.30 -8.25
N SER A 114 2.26 20.06 -8.82
CA SER A 114 1.86 21.35 -8.22
C SER A 114 0.92 21.13 -7.03
N LEU A 115 1.46 21.23 -5.82
CA LEU A 115 0.69 21.12 -4.56
C LEU A 115 0.59 22.45 -3.81
N ALA A 116 1.21 23.53 -4.30
CA ALA A 116 1.32 24.80 -3.57
C ALA A 116 -0.04 25.48 -3.34
N SER A 117 -1.02 25.25 -4.21
CA SER A 117 -2.39 25.79 -4.12
C SER A 117 -3.44 24.72 -3.81
N GLN A 118 -3.01 23.55 -3.35
CA GLN A 118 -3.90 22.42 -3.08
C GLN A 118 -3.98 22.18 -1.57
N ASP A 119 -5.21 22.08 -1.06
CA ASP A 119 -5.45 21.40 0.20
C ASP A 119 -5.06 19.93 0.02
N VAL A 120 -4.37 19.33 0.99
CA VAL A 120 -3.96 17.92 0.96
C VAL A 120 -4.36 17.26 2.27
N ILE A 121 -5.21 16.25 2.15
CA ILE A 121 -5.69 15.43 3.26
C ILE A 121 -5.19 14.01 3.01
N VAL A 122 -4.55 13.40 4.00
CA VAL A 122 -4.13 12.00 3.95
C VAL A 122 -4.70 11.26 5.15
N ASN A 123 -5.25 10.07 4.92
CA ASN A 123 -5.84 9.22 5.94
C ASN A 123 -5.35 7.77 5.79
N ALA A 124 -4.93 7.15 6.89
CA ALA A 124 -4.83 5.69 6.97
C ALA A 124 -6.19 5.12 7.40
N THR A 125 -6.79 4.28 6.58
CA THR A 125 -8.13 3.71 6.81
C THR A 125 -8.10 2.68 7.95
N GLY A 126 -9.27 2.38 8.53
CA GLY A 126 -9.40 1.36 9.57
C GLY A 126 -8.87 1.80 10.94
N GLY A 127 -8.73 3.11 11.19
CA GLY A 127 -8.22 3.62 12.47
C GLY A 127 -6.75 3.29 12.74
N MET A 128 -6.04 2.79 11.72
CA MET A 128 -4.65 2.37 11.81
C MET A 128 -3.70 3.56 11.90
N ARG A 129 -2.54 3.34 12.50
CA ARG A 129 -1.44 4.32 12.52
C ARG A 129 -0.24 3.78 11.77
N VAL A 130 0.16 4.48 10.72
CA VAL A 130 1.31 4.14 9.88
C VAL A 130 2.47 5.07 10.23
N SER A 131 3.40 4.55 11.03
CA SER A 131 4.66 5.23 11.38
C SER A 131 5.87 4.73 10.59
N ASP A 132 5.67 3.68 9.79
CA ASP A 132 6.69 2.99 9.03
C ASP A 132 7.18 3.82 7.82
N PRO A 133 8.50 4.11 7.70
CA PRO A 133 9.06 4.82 6.54
C PRO A 133 8.77 4.14 5.20
N ALA A 134 8.52 2.83 5.21
CA ALA A 134 8.14 2.09 4.00
C ALA A 134 6.84 2.58 3.35
N ALA A 135 6.03 3.36 4.07
CA ALA A 135 4.77 3.92 3.58
C ALA A 135 4.92 5.16 2.71
N ASP A 136 6.10 5.78 2.66
CA ASP A 136 6.29 7.08 2.00
C ASP A 136 5.94 7.04 0.51
N LEU A 137 6.37 5.96 -0.16
CA LEU A 137 6.05 5.76 -1.58
C LEU A 137 4.55 5.63 -1.81
N GLY A 138 3.85 4.89 -0.95
CA GLY A 138 2.40 4.75 -1.01
C GLY A 138 1.69 6.09 -0.80
N ILE A 139 2.00 6.81 0.28
CA ILE A 139 1.43 8.13 0.56
C ILE A 139 1.64 9.07 -0.64
N ALA A 140 2.82 9.04 -1.26
CA ALA A 140 3.11 9.86 -2.42
C ALA A 140 2.26 9.49 -3.65
N LEU A 141 2.11 8.19 -3.94
CA LEU A 141 1.29 7.71 -5.05
C LEU A 141 -0.20 8.04 -4.84
N ALA A 142 -0.71 7.92 -3.61
CA ALA A 142 -2.07 8.34 -3.27
C ALA A 142 -2.28 9.83 -3.54
N ILE A 143 -1.37 10.71 -3.08
CA ILE A 143 -1.45 12.15 -3.34
C ILE A 143 -1.41 12.45 -4.84
N VAL A 144 -0.51 11.79 -5.59
CA VAL A 144 -0.40 11.99 -7.04
C VAL A 144 -1.65 11.51 -7.77
N SER A 145 -2.20 10.37 -7.39
CA SER A 145 -3.46 9.84 -7.93
C SER A 145 -4.59 10.84 -7.74
N SER A 146 -4.74 11.38 -6.51
CA SER A 146 -5.73 12.39 -6.19
C SER A 146 -5.56 13.67 -7.02
N VAL A 147 -4.35 14.24 -7.07
CA VAL A 147 -4.15 15.54 -7.73
C VAL A 147 -4.27 15.46 -9.25
N ARG A 148 -3.97 14.28 -9.83
CA ARG A 148 -4.15 14.01 -11.26
C ARG A 148 -5.55 13.53 -11.59
N ASN A 149 -6.39 13.29 -10.59
CA ASN A 149 -7.68 12.64 -10.72
C ASN A 149 -7.61 11.35 -11.57
N ALA A 150 -6.58 10.54 -11.32
CA ALA A 150 -6.28 9.35 -12.11
C ALA A 150 -6.04 8.16 -11.17
N PRO A 151 -6.76 7.04 -11.31
CA PRO A 151 -6.63 5.90 -10.42
C PRO A 151 -5.27 5.22 -10.58
N LEU A 152 -4.84 4.55 -9.51
CA LEU A 152 -3.67 3.67 -9.56
C LEU A 152 -4.00 2.34 -10.26
N GLY A 153 -2.97 1.56 -10.56
CA GLY A 153 -3.08 0.18 -11.06
C GLY A 153 -4.05 -0.66 -10.23
N HIS A 154 -4.65 -1.68 -10.86
CA HIS A 154 -5.50 -2.61 -10.11
C HIS A 154 -4.69 -3.31 -9.02
N ARG A 155 -5.27 -3.51 -7.84
CA ARG A 155 -4.68 -4.33 -6.77
C ARG A 155 -3.19 -4.02 -6.58
N LEU A 156 -2.87 -2.72 -6.53
CA LEU A 156 -1.51 -2.22 -6.47
C LEU A 156 -1.12 -1.90 -5.03
N ALA A 157 0.02 -2.45 -4.62
CA ALA A 157 0.68 -2.10 -3.39
C ALA A 157 1.95 -1.29 -3.67
N ALA A 158 2.34 -0.41 -2.76
CA ALA A 158 3.57 0.33 -2.86
C ALA A 158 4.33 0.34 -1.53
N VAL A 159 5.63 0.06 -1.62
CA VAL A 159 6.54 -0.02 -0.50
C VAL A 159 7.82 0.73 -0.86
N GLY A 160 8.29 1.60 0.02
CA GLY A 160 9.57 2.28 -0.15
C GLY A 160 9.67 3.55 0.69
N GLU A 161 10.85 3.76 1.27
CA GLU A 161 11.19 5.02 1.94
C GLU A 161 11.58 6.06 0.88
N MET A 162 11.11 7.31 1.06
CA MET A 162 11.40 8.37 0.11
C MET A 162 12.54 9.25 0.63
N GLY A 163 13.60 9.36 -0.18
CA GLY A 163 14.64 10.35 0.06
C GLY A 163 14.29 11.74 -0.48
N LEU A 164 14.92 12.78 0.08
CA LEU A 164 14.67 14.18 -0.32
C LEU A 164 15.18 14.51 -1.75
N SER A 165 16.03 13.67 -2.33
CA SER A 165 16.42 13.74 -3.75
C SER A 165 15.37 13.12 -4.68
N GLY A 166 14.36 12.44 -4.15
CA GLY A 166 13.34 11.73 -4.91
C GLY A 166 13.73 10.29 -5.28
N GLU A 167 14.78 9.76 -4.66
CA GLU A 167 15.14 8.34 -4.71
C GLU A 167 14.21 7.50 -3.82
N VAL A 168 13.98 6.25 -4.23
CA VAL A 168 13.24 5.25 -3.44
C VAL A 168 14.26 4.33 -2.78
N ARG A 169 14.25 4.28 -1.45
CA ARG A 169 15.25 3.59 -0.64
C ARG A 169 14.74 2.24 -0.15
N SER A 170 15.68 1.32 0.07
CA SER A 170 15.41 -0.01 0.63
C SER A 170 14.72 0.09 1.99
N VAL A 171 13.85 -0.88 2.28
CA VAL A 171 13.14 -0.99 3.55
C VAL A 171 13.40 -2.34 4.20
N SER A 172 13.17 -2.44 5.51
CA SER A 172 13.29 -3.70 6.23
C SER A 172 12.18 -4.68 5.84
N GLN A 173 12.50 -5.98 5.89
CA GLN A 173 11.54 -7.08 5.70
C GLN A 173 10.74 -7.01 4.38
N LEU A 174 11.38 -6.56 3.28
CA LEU A 174 10.73 -6.38 1.98
C LEU A 174 10.03 -7.66 1.48
N GLN A 175 10.72 -8.80 1.49
CA GLN A 175 10.14 -10.08 1.08
C GLN A 175 8.85 -10.41 1.86
N ARG A 176 8.84 -10.20 3.18
CA ARG A 176 7.65 -10.46 4.01
C ARG A 176 6.49 -9.53 3.67
N ARG A 177 6.77 -8.26 3.39
CA ARG A 177 5.76 -7.28 2.97
C ARG A 177 5.10 -7.67 1.66
N VAL A 178 5.91 -8.05 0.68
CA VAL A 178 5.44 -8.47 -0.64
C VAL A 178 4.67 -9.79 -0.57
N GLN A 179 5.16 -10.75 0.22
CA GLN A 179 4.47 -12.01 0.48
C GLN A 179 3.09 -11.80 1.09
N GLU A 180 2.97 -10.92 2.10
CA GLU A 180 1.68 -10.60 2.72
C GLU A 180 0.72 -9.94 1.73
N ALA A 181 1.24 -9.05 0.89
CA ALA A 181 0.48 -8.44 -0.19
C ALA A 181 -0.03 -9.50 -1.18
N ALA A 182 0.84 -10.43 -1.59
CA ALA A 182 0.51 -11.49 -2.54
C ALA A 182 -0.59 -12.43 -2.02
N MET A 183 -0.52 -12.85 -0.75
CA MET A 183 -1.53 -13.72 -0.13
C MET A 183 -2.92 -13.07 -0.04
N LEU A 184 -2.98 -11.73 -0.02
CA LEU A 184 -4.22 -10.97 -0.02
C LEU A 184 -4.66 -10.53 -1.43
N GLY A 185 -4.00 -11.05 -2.46
CA GLY A 185 -4.38 -10.88 -3.86
C GLY A 185 -3.94 -9.58 -4.51
N ILE A 186 -2.85 -8.96 -4.02
CA ILE A 186 -2.20 -7.86 -4.72
C ILE A 186 -1.56 -8.39 -6.02
N GLU A 187 -1.83 -7.74 -7.14
CA GLU A 187 -1.33 -8.15 -8.46
C GLU A 187 0.01 -7.48 -8.78
N THR A 188 0.23 -6.25 -8.30
CA THR A 188 1.48 -5.53 -8.55
C THR A 188 1.97 -4.87 -7.28
N CYS A 189 3.23 -5.10 -6.92
CA CYS A 189 3.88 -4.44 -5.79
C CYS A 189 5.04 -3.59 -6.29
N ILE A 190 4.92 -2.26 -6.18
CA ILE A 190 6.01 -1.33 -6.45
C ILE A 190 6.96 -1.31 -5.26
N VAL A 191 8.23 -1.64 -5.49
CA VAL A 191 9.24 -1.81 -4.43
C VAL A 191 10.52 -1.04 -4.76
N PRO A 192 11.34 -0.65 -3.75
CA PRO A 192 12.67 -0.11 -4.03
C PRO A 192 13.51 -1.13 -4.79
N ARG A 193 14.22 -0.69 -5.83
CA ARG A 193 15.23 -1.49 -6.49
C ARG A 193 16.42 -1.64 -5.55
N THR A 194 16.65 -2.84 -5.03
CA THR A 194 17.86 -3.11 -4.24
C THR A 194 18.94 -3.82 -5.08
N ARG A 195 20.18 -3.80 -4.58
CA ARG A 195 21.32 -4.50 -5.19
C ARG A 195 21.54 -5.82 -4.46
N GLY A 196 20.84 -6.86 -4.88
CA GLY A 196 20.89 -8.19 -4.27
C GLY A 196 19.53 -8.84 -4.42
N ALA A 197 19.47 -10.14 -4.68
CA ALA A 197 18.22 -10.87 -4.90
C ALA A 197 17.24 -10.64 -3.73
N ASP A 198 16.21 -9.82 -3.94
CA ASP A 198 15.27 -9.40 -2.87
C ASP A 198 14.35 -10.52 -2.37
N PHE A 199 14.42 -11.68 -3.01
CA PHE A 199 13.54 -12.80 -2.76
C PHE A 199 14.39 -14.07 -2.70
N ASP A 200 14.76 -14.48 -1.48
CA ASP A 200 15.48 -15.73 -1.23
C ASP A 200 14.63 -16.97 -1.57
N SER A 201 13.31 -16.78 -1.72
CA SER A 201 12.34 -17.79 -2.14
C SER A 201 11.40 -17.22 -3.20
N PRO A 202 10.78 -18.06 -4.04
CA PRO A 202 9.63 -17.65 -4.83
C PRO A 202 8.59 -16.99 -3.91
N LEU A 203 7.95 -15.94 -4.40
CA LEU A 203 6.77 -15.38 -3.74
C LEU A 203 5.62 -16.37 -3.92
N ASP A 204 4.85 -16.63 -2.87
CA ASP A 204 3.63 -17.42 -3.01
C ASP A 204 2.52 -16.48 -3.52
N GLY A 205 2.04 -16.71 -4.75
CA GLY A 205 1.04 -15.89 -5.43
C GLY A 205 1.53 -15.34 -6.78
N ASP A 206 0.60 -14.87 -7.62
CA ASP A 206 0.88 -14.33 -8.96
C ASP A 206 1.10 -12.80 -8.93
N THR A 207 1.92 -12.33 -7.98
CA THR A 207 2.20 -10.90 -7.79
C THR A 207 3.42 -10.48 -8.60
N ASP A 208 3.24 -9.51 -9.50
CA ASP A 208 4.33 -8.85 -10.21
C ASP A 208 5.06 -7.87 -9.28
N VAL A 209 6.38 -7.99 -9.22
CA VAL A 209 7.23 -7.10 -8.42
C VAL A 209 7.86 -6.07 -9.34
N ALA A 210 7.48 -4.81 -9.17
CA ALA A 210 7.93 -3.69 -9.99
C ALA A 210 9.01 -2.87 -9.25
N PRO A 211 10.31 -3.15 -9.45
CA PRO A 211 11.38 -2.43 -8.79
C PRO A 211 11.59 -1.03 -9.37
N VAL A 212 11.71 -0.03 -8.49
CA VAL A 212 11.91 1.38 -8.86
C VAL A 212 13.07 2.01 -8.11
N THR A 213 13.76 2.94 -8.76
CA THR A 213 14.87 3.71 -8.17
C THR A 213 14.45 5.13 -7.78
N THR A 214 13.42 5.66 -8.44
CA THR A 214 12.99 7.05 -8.27
C THR A 214 11.48 7.18 -8.15
N LEU A 215 11.05 8.22 -7.47
CA LEU A 215 9.65 8.60 -7.35
C LEU A 215 8.98 8.81 -8.72
N ARG A 216 9.71 9.32 -9.71
CA ARG A 216 9.17 9.52 -11.08
C ARG A 216 8.86 8.20 -11.78
N GLU A 217 9.76 7.23 -11.65
CA GLU A 217 9.57 5.86 -12.17
C GLU A 217 8.34 5.22 -11.52
N ALA A 218 8.23 5.31 -10.20
CA ALA A 218 7.07 4.83 -9.45
C ALA A 218 5.75 5.47 -9.89
N ILE A 219 5.72 6.80 -10.09
CA ILE A 219 4.54 7.50 -10.58
C ILE A 219 4.16 7.02 -12.00
N GLY A 220 5.16 6.79 -12.86
CA GLY A 220 4.95 6.32 -14.22
C GLY A 220 4.36 4.91 -14.31
N LEU A 221 4.73 4.02 -13.38
CA LEU A 221 4.20 2.67 -13.26
C LEU A 221 2.86 2.62 -12.52
N GLY A 222 2.70 3.43 -11.47
CA GLY A 222 1.58 3.36 -10.56
C GLY A 222 0.29 3.97 -11.10
N ILE A 223 0.37 5.05 -11.89
CA ILE A 223 -0.82 5.73 -12.43
C ILE A 223 -1.30 5.00 -13.69
N ARG A 224 -2.55 4.57 -13.70
CA ARG A 224 -3.17 4.06 -14.94
C ARG A 224 -3.24 5.21 -15.94
N LYS A 225 -2.75 4.96 -17.15
CA LYS A 225 -3.01 5.87 -18.28
C LYS A 225 -4.51 5.81 -18.53
N SER A 226 -5.20 6.94 -18.39
CA SER A 226 -6.57 7.06 -18.82
C SER A 226 -6.62 6.82 -20.33
N ASP A 227 -7.50 5.91 -20.77
CA ASP A 227 -7.89 5.87 -22.16
C ASP A 227 -8.55 7.22 -22.51
N PRO A 228 -8.39 7.76 -23.73
CA PRO A 228 -8.82 9.13 -24.09
C PRO A 228 -10.34 9.37 -23.98
N GLN A 229 -11.13 8.36 -23.58
CA GLN A 229 -12.58 8.42 -23.41
C GLN A 229 -13.04 8.48 -21.94
N GLY A 230 -12.12 8.47 -20.96
CA GLY A 230 -12.49 8.69 -19.55
C GLY A 230 -13.33 7.57 -18.90
N VAL A 231 -13.34 6.37 -19.49
CA VAL A 231 -14.00 5.20 -18.91
C VAL A 231 -12.96 4.33 -18.22
N PRO A 232 -13.15 3.97 -16.93
CA PRO A 232 -12.28 3.01 -16.27
C PRO A 232 -12.48 1.62 -16.89
N VAL A 233 -11.40 1.03 -17.42
CA VAL A 233 -11.32 -0.39 -17.80
C VAL A 233 -10.91 -1.23 -16.59
#